data_AF-A0A1Q5WQP5-F1
#
_entry.id   AF-A0A1Q5WQP5-F1
#
_cell.length_a   1.000
_cell.length_b   1.000
_cell.length_c   1.000
_cell.angle_alpha   90.00
_cell.angle_beta   90.00
_cell.angle_gamma   90.00
#
_symmetry.space_group_name_H-M   'P 1'
#
loop_
_entity.id
_entity.type
_entity.pdbx_description
1 polymer ?
#
loop_
_entity_poly.entity_id
_entity_poly.type
_entity_poly.pdbx_seq_one_letter_code
_entity_poly.pdbx_strand_id
1 'polypeptide(L)'
;MIERTSENNVVNGNVIPVTLDANFFFERAVRSLDRFQYDKALKNFRKAVEYEPENPVNHCNMAGILSEMGKYEDSNDILTHVLDEIDPTMTECHFYMANNYANMENFEEAERSLVTYLQEDASGEFLAESEELMELLQYELNRPAPLVRIRSREGVVEHDRARSLLEEGKFPQAVKLLEEIVQNIPDFLAAHNNLALAYFYMGRFAKAKECLGEVLKQDPGNLHALCNMAIFLQYAGDQDQLAGLVRMLEATVPFHQEHVFKMATTMGILGKHQTAYGHFRRLLKDEEVGGDAGLYHYCAAAASNSGLHTEAIRCWQMASRLDPESAVPKFFLSQMQLAQSEGRPLPPVSYNYQLPFQEQLKQWKNNTDSFTEEVQNNPLLRASFFWALRYGDASTKLQVTEALRWIEDDEISDVLKGVSEQEPLQEAALLSLQRLIGGSPEESVVQRAAQEPVVSSHKGPPEWKEDWQRIIDHMAAVMDRRLDAAQKRDAELLWKQFIARLYPDVPLFRHAEGWCAALEYLTAKLHGHPVTYREAAQHYGVSVSMVSRYARRIHQACGLTQDGAAADILPPFTENI
;
A
#
# COMPACT_ATOMS: atom_id res chain seq x y z
N MET A 1 -36.92 -38.02 63.58
CA MET A 1 -37.86 -38.80 64.41
C MET A 1 -38.66 -37.81 65.27
N ILE A 2 -39.79 -37.34 64.75
CA ILE A 2 -40.93 -36.82 65.55
C ILE A 2 -42.17 -37.30 64.81
N GLU A 3 -43.05 -37.98 65.56
CA GLU A 3 -44.16 -38.81 65.10
C GLU A 3 -45.44 -38.04 64.75
N ARG A 4 -46.31 -38.77 64.03
CA ARG A 4 -47.66 -38.45 63.57
C ARG A 4 -48.63 -37.98 64.68
N THR A 5 -49.45 -36.99 64.33
CA THR A 5 -50.87 -36.83 64.69
C THR A 5 -51.50 -36.02 63.54
N SER A 6 -52.73 -36.16 63.06
CA SER A 6 -53.91 -36.99 63.33
C SER A 6 -54.89 -36.68 62.19
N GLU A 7 -55.65 -37.67 61.71
CA GLU A 7 -56.76 -37.46 60.77
C GLU A 7 -57.89 -36.60 61.37
N ASN A 8 -58.65 -35.93 60.50
CA ASN A 8 -59.91 -35.16 60.69
C ASN A 8 -59.82 -33.67 61.06
N ASN A 9 -59.82 -32.81 60.04
CA ASN A 9 -61.02 -32.05 59.61
C ASN A 9 -60.64 -31.15 58.42
N VAL A 10 -61.11 -31.53 57.23
CA VAL A 10 -60.92 -30.77 55.99
C VAL A 10 -61.78 -29.50 56.06
N VAL A 11 -61.16 -28.41 56.48
CA VAL A 11 -61.58 -27.07 56.05
C VAL A 11 -60.90 -26.85 54.70
N ASN A 12 -61.70 -26.57 53.67
CA ASN A 12 -61.27 -26.24 52.30
C ASN A 12 -60.40 -24.97 52.29
N GLY A 13 -59.14 -25.10 52.70
CA GLY A 13 -58.08 -24.17 52.34
C GLY A 13 -57.39 -24.73 51.10
N ASN A 14 -57.33 -23.95 50.01
CA ASN A 14 -56.42 -24.25 48.91
C ASN A 14 -54.98 -24.19 49.44
N VAL A 15 -54.47 -25.31 49.93
CA VAL A 15 -53.05 -25.46 50.29
C VAL A 15 -52.29 -25.61 48.98
N ILE A 16 -51.75 -24.52 48.46
CA ILE A 16 -50.81 -24.55 47.35
C ILE A 16 -49.48 -25.05 47.92
N PRO A 17 -48.95 -26.21 47.50
CA PRO A 17 -47.63 -26.65 47.93
C PRO A 17 -46.59 -25.65 47.39
N VAL A 18 -45.88 -24.99 48.31
CA VAL A 18 -44.75 -24.13 47.96
C VAL A 18 -43.50 -25.02 47.91
N THR A 19 -42.95 -25.22 46.71
CA THR A 19 -41.61 -25.80 46.57
C THR A 19 -40.58 -24.72 46.90
N LEU A 20 -39.70 -25.01 47.86
CA LEU A 20 -38.60 -24.13 48.25
C LEU A 20 -37.33 -24.58 47.51
N ASP A 21 -37.36 -24.49 46.18
CA ASP A 21 -36.26 -24.83 45.29
C ASP A 21 -35.38 -23.62 44.97
N ALA A 22 -34.29 -23.82 44.22
CA ALA A 22 -33.38 -22.73 43.83
C ALA A 22 -34.12 -21.59 43.10
N ASN A 23 -35.04 -21.93 42.19
CA ASN A 23 -35.84 -20.94 41.45
C ASN A 23 -36.72 -20.10 42.38
N PHE A 24 -37.35 -20.69 43.40
CA PHE A 24 -38.11 -19.95 44.41
C PHE A 24 -37.24 -18.88 45.11
N PHE A 25 -36.02 -19.24 45.51
CA PHE A 25 -35.10 -18.31 46.14
C PHE A 25 -34.57 -17.27 45.15
N PHE A 26 -34.28 -17.66 43.91
CA PHE A 26 -33.87 -16.77 42.82
C PHE A 26 -34.91 -15.68 42.56
N GLU A 27 -36.17 -16.04 42.30
CA GLU A 27 -37.25 -15.07 42.06
C GLU A 27 -37.48 -14.12 43.25
N ARG A 28 -37.23 -14.61 44.46
CA ARG A 28 -37.33 -13.78 45.67
C ARG A 28 -36.13 -12.84 45.80
N ALA A 29 -34.96 -13.27 45.37
CA ALA A 29 -33.76 -12.45 45.31
C ALA A 29 -33.95 -11.29 44.33
N VAL A 30 -34.39 -11.58 43.10
CA VAL A 30 -34.71 -10.58 42.07
C VAL A 30 -35.75 -9.58 42.56
N ARG A 31 -36.87 -10.04 43.15
CA ARG A 31 -37.87 -9.13 43.75
C ARG A 31 -37.34 -8.25 44.88
N SER A 32 -36.30 -8.70 45.58
CA SER A 32 -35.64 -7.92 46.62
C SER A 32 -34.67 -6.90 46.01
N LEU A 33 -33.99 -7.28 44.92
CA LEU A 33 -33.12 -6.43 44.12
C LEU A 33 -33.91 -5.28 43.47
N ASP A 34 -35.07 -5.56 42.86
CA ASP A 34 -35.96 -4.54 42.27
C ASP A 34 -36.41 -3.46 43.29
N ARG A 35 -36.29 -3.78 44.59
CA ARG A 35 -36.63 -2.90 45.71
C ARG A 35 -35.40 -2.32 46.40
N PHE A 36 -34.21 -2.49 45.83
CA PHE A 36 -32.92 -2.08 46.37
C PHE A 36 -32.62 -2.65 47.77
N GLN A 37 -33.15 -3.84 48.08
CA GLN A 37 -32.93 -4.53 49.36
C GLN A 37 -31.78 -5.52 49.24
N TYR A 38 -30.57 -5.02 49.02
CA TYR A 38 -29.37 -5.80 48.71
C TYR A 38 -29.07 -6.90 49.74
N ASP A 39 -29.17 -6.63 51.05
CA ASP A 39 -28.96 -7.66 52.09
C ASP A 39 -29.94 -8.85 51.97
N LYS A 40 -31.19 -8.57 51.60
CA LYS A 40 -32.20 -9.61 51.41
C LYS A 40 -32.01 -10.33 50.08
N ALA A 41 -31.63 -9.60 49.02
CA ALA A 41 -31.30 -10.20 47.73
C ALA A 41 -30.13 -11.18 47.91
N LEU A 42 -29.03 -10.74 48.52
CA LEU A 42 -27.85 -11.55 48.80
C LEU A 42 -28.19 -12.80 49.63
N LYS A 43 -29.02 -12.68 50.67
CA LYS A 43 -29.45 -13.83 51.47
C LYS A 43 -30.22 -14.87 50.64
N ASN A 44 -31.06 -14.44 49.70
CA ASN A 44 -31.82 -15.35 48.85
C ASN A 44 -30.95 -15.95 47.73
N PHE A 45 -30.04 -15.18 47.11
CA PHE A 45 -29.09 -15.73 46.14
C PHE A 45 -28.15 -16.75 46.79
N ARG A 46 -27.65 -16.51 48.01
CA ARG A 46 -26.91 -17.53 48.77
C ARG A 46 -27.70 -18.81 48.95
N LYS A 47 -29.01 -18.71 49.21
CA LYS A 47 -29.87 -19.89 49.28
C LYS A 47 -30.00 -20.57 47.92
N ALA A 48 -30.17 -19.82 46.83
CA ALA A 48 -30.20 -20.40 45.48
C ALA A 48 -28.91 -21.17 45.17
N VAL A 49 -27.74 -20.61 45.50
CA VAL A 49 -26.42 -21.26 45.38
C VAL A 49 -26.32 -22.51 46.27
N GLU A 50 -26.85 -22.49 47.50
CA GLU A 50 -26.86 -23.69 48.37
C GLU A 50 -27.66 -24.86 47.75
N TYR A 51 -28.73 -24.58 47.00
CA TYR A 51 -29.54 -25.60 46.33
C TYR A 51 -28.94 -26.04 44.99
N GLU A 52 -28.29 -25.13 44.26
CA GLU A 52 -27.65 -25.38 42.97
C GLU A 52 -26.22 -24.83 42.97
N PRO A 53 -25.25 -25.53 43.59
CA PRO A 53 -23.88 -25.04 43.74
C PRO A 53 -23.12 -24.99 42.40
N GLU A 54 -23.51 -25.81 41.43
CA GLU A 54 -22.89 -25.89 40.10
C GLU A 54 -23.51 -24.93 39.08
N ASN A 55 -24.41 -24.04 39.51
CA ASN A 55 -25.08 -23.09 38.61
C ASN A 55 -24.31 -21.75 38.59
N PRO A 56 -23.49 -21.46 37.56
CA PRO A 56 -22.64 -20.27 37.54
C PRO A 56 -23.46 -18.97 37.53
N VAL A 57 -24.67 -18.97 36.95
CA VAL A 57 -25.57 -17.80 36.91
C VAL A 57 -25.97 -17.36 38.32
N ASN A 58 -26.21 -18.30 39.24
CA ASN A 58 -26.54 -17.97 40.63
C ASN A 58 -25.36 -17.31 41.35
N HIS A 59 -24.13 -17.76 41.06
CA HIS A 59 -22.90 -17.17 41.60
C HIS A 59 -22.62 -15.79 41.02
N CYS A 60 -22.75 -15.60 39.70
CA CYS A 60 -22.58 -14.30 39.05
C CYS A 60 -23.59 -13.27 39.58
N ASN A 61 -24.86 -13.65 39.77
CA ASN A 61 -25.86 -12.78 40.39
C ASN A 61 -25.50 -12.43 41.84
N MET A 62 -24.99 -13.39 42.62
CA MET A 62 -24.51 -13.14 43.97
C MET A 62 -23.33 -12.17 44.00
N ALA A 63 -22.37 -12.33 43.09
CA ALA A 63 -21.23 -11.43 42.90
C ALA A 63 -21.69 -10.02 42.52
N GLY A 64 -22.61 -9.89 41.57
CA GLY A 64 -23.19 -8.59 41.18
C GLY A 64 -23.82 -7.84 42.36
N ILE A 65 -24.55 -8.53 43.25
CA ILE A 65 -25.08 -7.90 44.48
C ILE A 65 -23.96 -7.44 45.42
N LEU A 66 -22.87 -8.20 45.55
CA LEU A 66 -21.74 -7.80 46.38
C LEU A 66 -21.02 -6.57 45.79
N SER A 67 -20.88 -6.50 44.48
CA SER A 67 -20.38 -5.32 43.76
C SER A 67 -21.23 -4.08 44.03
N GLU A 68 -22.55 -4.19 43.93
CA GLU A 68 -23.50 -3.11 44.26
C GLU A 68 -23.40 -2.65 45.73
N MET A 69 -23.01 -3.57 46.63
CA MET A 69 -22.76 -3.26 48.04
C MET A 69 -21.37 -2.67 48.31
N GLY A 70 -20.55 -2.48 47.26
CA GLY A 70 -19.17 -1.99 47.36
C GLY A 70 -18.18 -3.03 47.91
N LYS A 71 -18.54 -4.30 47.90
CA LYS A 71 -17.69 -5.43 48.37
C LYS A 71 -17.04 -6.11 47.18
N TYR A 72 -16.14 -5.38 46.54
CA TYR A 72 -15.53 -5.78 45.26
C TYR A 72 -14.64 -7.01 45.39
N GLU A 73 -13.89 -7.14 46.50
CA GLU A 73 -13.03 -8.29 46.75
C GLU A 73 -13.84 -9.57 46.97
N ASP A 74 -14.87 -9.52 47.82
CA ASP A 74 -15.78 -10.65 48.04
C ASP A 74 -16.47 -11.07 46.71
N SER A 75 -16.80 -10.11 45.86
CA SER A 75 -17.37 -10.34 44.53
C SER A 75 -16.38 -11.04 43.61
N ASN A 76 -15.14 -10.53 43.53
CA ASN A 76 -14.08 -11.12 42.71
C ASN A 76 -13.69 -12.53 43.14
N ASP A 77 -13.72 -12.83 44.44
CA ASP A 77 -13.48 -14.19 44.95
C ASP A 77 -14.51 -15.19 44.41
N ILE A 78 -15.79 -14.78 44.33
CA ILE A 78 -16.86 -15.62 43.76
C ILE A 78 -16.70 -15.76 42.25
N LEU A 79 -16.42 -14.67 41.53
CA LEU A 79 -16.25 -14.69 40.08
C LEU A 79 -15.04 -15.56 39.67
N THR A 80 -13.96 -15.50 40.44
CA THR A 80 -12.78 -16.35 40.27
C THR A 80 -13.13 -17.82 40.52
N HIS A 81 -13.90 -18.12 41.58
CA HIS A 81 -14.36 -19.48 41.84
C HIS A 81 -15.23 -20.04 40.70
N VAL A 82 -16.07 -19.22 40.08
CA VAL A 82 -16.85 -19.62 38.90
C VAL A 82 -15.92 -20.03 37.76
N LEU A 83 -14.92 -19.19 37.44
CA LEU A 83 -13.98 -19.45 36.35
C LEU A 83 -13.06 -20.65 36.62
N ASP A 84 -12.65 -20.87 37.86
CA ASP A 84 -11.69 -21.92 38.21
C ASP A 84 -12.36 -23.30 38.36
N GLU A 85 -13.56 -23.36 38.93
CA GLU A 85 -14.14 -24.62 39.45
C GLU A 85 -15.51 -24.98 38.85
N ILE A 86 -16.28 -24.03 38.33
CA ILE A 86 -17.68 -24.27 37.90
C ILE A 86 -17.82 -24.21 36.37
N ASP A 87 -17.51 -23.06 35.78
CA ASP A 87 -17.62 -22.82 34.34
C ASP A 87 -16.49 -21.91 33.86
N PRO A 88 -15.37 -22.48 33.39
CA PRO A 88 -14.26 -21.73 32.81
C PRO A 88 -14.60 -20.98 31.51
N THR A 89 -15.79 -21.21 30.93
CA THR A 89 -16.22 -20.57 29.69
C THR A 89 -17.15 -19.37 29.91
N MET A 90 -17.50 -19.06 31.17
CA MET A 90 -18.33 -17.92 31.55
C MET A 90 -17.54 -16.60 31.47
N THR A 91 -17.35 -16.10 30.26
CA THR A 91 -16.55 -14.91 29.95
C THR A 91 -17.07 -13.64 30.63
N GLU A 92 -18.36 -13.55 30.90
CA GLU A 92 -19.01 -12.43 31.60
C GLU A 92 -18.39 -12.15 32.99
N CYS A 93 -17.82 -13.18 33.64
CA CYS A 93 -17.09 -13.00 34.89
C CYS A 93 -15.93 -12.01 34.74
N HIS A 94 -15.23 -12.03 33.61
CA HIS A 94 -14.13 -11.10 33.35
C HIS A 94 -14.60 -9.64 33.22
N PHE A 95 -15.79 -9.41 32.65
CA PHE A 95 -16.40 -8.07 32.61
C PHE A 95 -16.78 -7.57 34.01
N TYR A 96 -17.41 -8.42 34.82
CA TYR A 96 -17.75 -8.06 36.21
C TYR A 96 -16.50 -7.78 37.05
N MET A 97 -15.46 -8.61 36.92
CA MET A 97 -14.17 -8.37 37.58
C MET A 97 -13.53 -7.07 37.12
N ALA A 98 -13.58 -6.74 35.83
CA ALA A 98 -13.05 -5.47 35.31
C ALA A 98 -13.73 -4.25 35.94
N ASN A 99 -15.07 -4.27 36.05
CA ASN A 99 -15.83 -3.22 36.72
C ASN A 99 -15.47 -3.11 38.20
N ASN A 100 -15.33 -4.24 38.90
CA ASN A 100 -14.90 -4.26 40.29
C ASN A 100 -13.50 -3.67 40.48
N TYR A 101 -12.53 -4.08 39.64
CA TYR A 101 -11.17 -3.53 39.68
C TYR A 101 -11.12 -2.03 39.37
N ALA A 102 -11.91 -1.55 38.41
CA ALA A 102 -11.99 -0.14 38.08
C ALA A 102 -12.55 0.69 39.26
N ASN A 103 -13.58 0.19 39.95
CA ASN A 103 -14.11 0.84 41.16
C ASN A 103 -13.16 0.81 42.36
N MET A 104 -12.19 -0.12 42.38
CA MET A 104 -11.10 -0.16 43.35
C MET A 104 -9.89 0.69 42.93
N GLU A 105 -9.97 1.42 41.81
CA GLU A 105 -8.87 2.17 41.19
C GLU A 105 -7.65 1.30 40.81
N ASN A 106 -7.85 -0.02 40.70
CA ASN A 106 -6.82 -0.96 40.25
C ASN A 106 -6.91 -1.12 38.72
N PHE A 107 -6.54 -0.05 38.00
CA PHE A 107 -6.76 0.08 36.56
C PHE A 107 -6.00 -0.96 35.73
N GLU A 108 -4.85 -1.44 36.19
CA GLU A 108 -4.09 -2.48 35.48
C GLU A 108 -4.79 -3.85 35.49
N GLU A 109 -5.37 -4.26 36.62
CA GLU A 109 -6.14 -5.52 36.68
C GLU A 109 -7.51 -5.38 36.02
N ALA A 110 -8.09 -4.17 36.06
CA ALA A 110 -9.30 -3.84 35.29
C ALA A 110 -9.04 -3.99 33.78
N GLU A 111 -7.95 -3.42 33.29
CA GLU A 111 -7.51 -3.53 31.89
C GLU A 111 -7.29 -5.00 31.50
N ARG A 112 -6.57 -5.80 32.31
CA ARG A 112 -6.38 -7.24 32.02
C ARG A 112 -7.69 -8.01 31.94
N SER A 113 -8.58 -7.81 32.90
CA SER A 113 -9.84 -8.54 32.97
C SER A 113 -10.72 -8.17 31.78
N LEU A 114 -10.83 -6.87 31.47
CA LEU A 114 -11.64 -6.38 30.36
C LEU A 114 -11.09 -6.82 29.00
N VAL A 115 -9.77 -6.83 28.84
CA VAL A 115 -9.12 -7.36 27.65
C VAL A 115 -9.43 -8.85 27.50
N THR A 116 -9.39 -9.64 28.58
CA THR A 116 -9.71 -11.08 28.52
C THR A 116 -11.14 -11.30 28.03
N TYR A 117 -12.12 -10.57 28.58
CA TYR A 117 -13.51 -10.60 28.12
C TYR A 117 -13.62 -10.34 26.60
N LEU A 118 -13.03 -9.24 26.13
CA LEU A 118 -13.06 -8.84 24.72
C LEU A 118 -12.31 -9.81 23.78
N GLN A 119 -11.32 -10.53 24.29
CA GLN A 119 -10.56 -11.52 23.51
C GLN A 119 -11.32 -12.84 23.37
N GLU A 120 -12.06 -13.26 24.40
CA GLU A 120 -12.70 -14.57 24.44
C GLU A 120 -14.11 -14.55 23.85
N ASP A 121 -14.85 -13.44 24.05
CA ASP A 121 -16.25 -13.30 23.68
C ASP A 121 -16.49 -12.27 22.56
N ALA A 122 -16.78 -12.77 21.36
CA ALA A 122 -17.00 -11.95 20.17
C ALA A 122 -18.39 -11.32 20.06
N SER A 123 -19.37 -11.90 20.77
CA SER A 123 -20.79 -11.55 20.70
C SER A 123 -21.39 -11.33 22.09
N GLY A 124 -20.53 -11.00 23.05
CA GLY A 124 -20.91 -10.86 24.44
C GLY A 124 -21.93 -9.75 24.65
N GLU A 125 -22.74 -9.89 25.71
CA GLU A 125 -23.81 -8.94 26.02
C GLU A 125 -23.27 -7.55 26.37
N PHE A 126 -22.05 -7.46 26.94
CA PHE A 126 -21.46 -6.25 27.51
C PHE A 126 -20.43 -5.58 26.60
N LEU A 127 -20.48 -5.80 25.28
CA LEU A 127 -19.48 -5.26 24.36
C LEU A 127 -19.45 -3.72 24.34
N ALA A 128 -20.62 -3.06 24.33
CA ALA A 128 -20.69 -1.61 24.29
C ALA A 128 -20.15 -0.97 25.58
N GLU A 129 -20.57 -1.51 26.73
CA GLU A 129 -20.11 -1.09 28.06
C GLU A 129 -18.61 -1.35 28.23
N SER A 130 -18.09 -2.42 27.64
CA SER A 130 -16.66 -2.71 27.65
C SER A 130 -15.85 -1.70 26.84
N GLU A 131 -16.40 -1.13 25.76
CA GLU A 131 -15.74 -0.07 25.01
C GLU A 131 -15.66 1.23 25.83
N GLU A 132 -16.76 1.61 26.49
CA GLU A 132 -16.79 2.79 27.37
C GLU A 132 -15.78 2.65 28.53
N LEU A 133 -15.75 1.47 29.18
CA LEU A 133 -14.79 1.22 30.26
C LEU A 133 -13.35 1.21 29.73
N MET A 134 -13.11 0.75 28.51
CA MET A 134 -11.78 0.75 27.91
C MET A 134 -11.28 2.18 27.61
N GLU A 135 -12.16 3.08 27.17
CA GLU A 135 -11.81 4.50 26.98
C GLU A 135 -11.42 5.16 28.31
N LEU A 136 -12.17 4.88 29.38
CA LEU A 136 -11.84 5.36 30.72
C LEU A 136 -10.45 4.87 31.16
N LEU A 137 -10.18 3.58 30.99
CA LEU A 137 -8.89 2.99 31.39
C LEU A 137 -7.71 3.56 30.60
N GLN A 138 -7.88 3.82 29.30
CA GLN A 138 -6.84 4.48 28.49
C GLN A 138 -6.51 5.89 28.98
N TYR A 139 -7.54 6.63 29.37
CA TYR A 139 -7.38 7.97 29.94
C TYR A 139 -6.62 7.92 31.26
N GLU A 140 -7.02 7.04 32.20
CA GLU A 140 -6.39 6.92 33.53
C GLU A 140 -4.95 6.37 33.46
N LEU A 141 -4.70 5.38 32.59
CA LEU A 141 -3.36 4.79 32.43
C LEU A 141 -2.45 5.63 31.52
N ASN A 142 -2.98 6.66 30.86
CA ASN A 142 -2.28 7.54 29.92
C ASN A 142 -1.48 6.76 28.85
N ARG A 143 -2.08 5.68 28.35
CA ARG A 143 -1.50 4.82 27.32
C ARG A 143 -2.61 4.09 26.56
N PRO A 144 -2.38 3.72 25.29
CA PRO A 144 -3.31 2.84 24.59
C PRO A 144 -3.31 1.46 25.25
N ALA A 145 -4.49 0.83 25.31
CA ALA A 145 -4.64 -0.50 25.87
C ALA A 145 -3.81 -1.52 25.05
N PRO A 146 -3.18 -2.53 25.69
CA PRO A 146 -2.40 -3.56 25.03
C PRO A 146 -3.33 -4.58 24.35
N LEU A 147 -4.05 -4.12 23.32
CA LEU A 147 -5.01 -4.91 22.56
C LEU A 147 -4.26 -5.69 21.48
N VAL A 148 -4.06 -6.99 21.70
CA VAL A 148 -3.34 -7.86 20.77
C VAL A 148 -4.28 -8.56 19.78
N ARG A 149 -5.49 -8.95 20.21
CA ARG A 149 -6.48 -9.65 19.35
C ARG A 149 -7.88 -9.72 19.96
N ILE A 150 -8.71 -8.69 19.78
CA ILE A 150 -10.12 -8.71 20.22
C ILE A 150 -10.94 -9.53 19.22
N ARG A 151 -11.70 -10.55 19.68
CA ARG A 151 -12.60 -11.33 18.79
C ARG A 151 -13.85 -10.55 18.37
N SER A 152 -14.38 -9.67 19.22
CA SER A 152 -15.47 -8.74 18.85
C SER A 152 -15.05 -7.66 17.84
N ARG A 153 -13.76 -7.60 17.51
CA ARG A 153 -13.14 -6.75 16.47
C ARG A 153 -12.33 -7.58 15.49
N GLU A 154 -12.62 -8.88 15.35
CA GLU A 154 -12.00 -9.67 14.29
C GLU A 154 -12.25 -8.94 12.96
N GLY A 155 -11.17 -8.66 12.22
CA GLY A 155 -11.22 -7.91 10.98
C GLY A 155 -11.11 -6.40 11.12
N VAL A 156 -11.53 -5.74 12.22
CA VAL A 156 -11.47 -4.26 12.34
C VAL A 156 -10.05 -3.77 12.57
N VAL A 157 -9.31 -4.40 13.48
CA VAL A 157 -7.89 -4.04 13.73
C VAL A 157 -7.03 -4.39 12.51
N GLU A 158 -7.29 -5.55 11.91
CA GLU A 158 -6.65 -5.97 10.67
C GLU A 158 -7.03 -5.04 9.50
N HIS A 159 -8.26 -4.53 9.46
CA HIS A 159 -8.72 -3.57 8.47
C HIS A 159 -8.06 -2.21 8.66
N ASP A 160 -7.88 -1.74 9.89
CA ASP A 160 -7.14 -0.52 10.17
C ASP A 160 -5.68 -0.65 9.75
N ARG A 161 -5.06 -1.79 10.06
CA ARG A 161 -3.73 -2.11 9.54
C ARG A 161 -3.71 -2.16 8.01
N ALA A 162 -4.71 -2.75 7.37
CA ALA A 162 -4.81 -2.77 5.92
C ALA A 162 -4.98 -1.37 5.32
N ARG A 163 -5.75 -0.50 5.99
CA ARG A 163 -5.91 0.90 5.63
C ARG A 163 -4.58 1.66 5.76
N SER A 164 -3.84 1.47 6.85
CA SER A 164 -2.48 2.02 6.97
C SER A 164 -1.56 1.51 5.87
N LEU A 165 -1.62 0.22 5.52
CA LEU A 165 -0.86 -0.33 4.38
C LEU A 165 -1.25 0.31 3.03
N LEU A 166 -2.54 0.64 2.83
CA LEU A 166 -3.02 1.37 1.65
C LEU A 166 -2.48 2.81 1.61
N GLU A 167 -2.54 3.51 2.74
CA GLU A 167 -2.00 4.86 2.90
C GLU A 167 -0.48 4.86 2.69
N GLU A 168 0.20 3.82 3.17
CA GLU A 168 1.63 3.56 2.98
C GLU A 168 2.02 3.18 1.55
N GLY A 169 1.05 2.93 0.67
CA GLY A 169 1.27 2.49 -0.71
C GLY A 169 1.65 1.01 -0.85
N LYS A 170 1.68 0.25 0.25
CA LYS A 170 2.01 -1.19 0.30
C LYS A 170 0.84 -2.06 -0.16
N PHE A 171 0.36 -1.83 -1.38
CA PHE A 171 -0.85 -2.44 -1.92
C PHE A 171 -0.85 -3.99 -1.93
N PRO A 172 0.25 -4.70 -2.25
CA PRO A 172 0.24 -6.17 -2.23
C PRO A 172 0.02 -6.75 -0.82
N GLN A 173 0.59 -6.10 0.20
CA GLN A 173 0.41 -6.51 1.60
C GLN A 173 -1.02 -6.21 2.07
N ALA A 174 -1.56 -5.04 1.70
CA ALA A 174 -2.94 -4.68 1.96
C ALA A 174 -3.92 -5.68 1.32
N VAL A 175 -3.72 -6.06 0.05
CA VAL A 175 -4.56 -7.05 -0.64
C VAL A 175 -4.58 -8.37 0.12
N LYS A 176 -3.41 -8.91 0.51
CA LYS A 176 -3.36 -10.19 1.21
C LYS A 176 -4.17 -10.14 2.52
N LEU A 177 -3.97 -9.08 3.31
CA LEU A 177 -4.67 -8.90 4.58
C LEU A 177 -6.18 -8.71 4.37
N LEU A 178 -6.59 -7.92 3.38
CA LEU A 178 -7.99 -7.67 3.07
C LEU A 178 -8.70 -8.89 2.49
N GLU A 179 -8.01 -9.72 1.70
CA GLU A 179 -8.55 -11.02 1.23
C GLU A 179 -8.78 -11.97 2.42
N GLU A 180 -7.87 -12.01 3.39
CA GLU A 180 -8.05 -12.79 4.63
C GLU A 180 -9.26 -12.27 5.45
N ILE A 181 -9.40 -10.95 5.61
CA ILE A 181 -10.53 -10.34 6.33
C ILE A 181 -11.85 -10.68 5.64
N VAL A 182 -11.94 -10.50 4.32
CA VAL A 182 -13.16 -10.76 3.54
C VAL A 182 -13.52 -12.24 3.51
N GLN A 183 -12.54 -13.15 3.56
CA GLN A 183 -12.80 -14.59 3.66
C GLN A 183 -13.39 -14.97 5.02
N ASN A 184 -12.90 -14.36 6.10
CA ASN A 184 -13.37 -14.64 7.45
C ASN A 184 -14.69 -13.93 7.76
N ILE A 185 -14.88 -12.72 7.21
CA ILE A 185 -16.03 -11.85 7.48
C ILE A 185 -16.60 -11.33 6.14
N PRO A 186 -17.40 -12.14 5.43
CA PRO A 186 -17.88 -11.81 4.09
C PRO A 186 -18.73 -10.54 4.01
N ASP A 187 -19.40 -10.16 5.11
CA ASP A 187 -20.31 -9.01 5.15
C ASP A 187 -19.61 -7.70 5.57
N PHE A 188 -18.28 -7.72 5.75
CA PHE A 188 -17.53 -6.52 6.13
C PHE A 188 -17.31 -5.58 4.92
N LEU A 189 -18.32 -4.78 4.60
CA LEU A 189 -18.35 -3.92 3.41
C LEU A 189 -17.17 -2.92 3.32
N ALA A 190 -16.69 -2.41 4.45
CA ALA A 190 -15.54 -1.51 4.47
C ALA A 190 -14.24 -2.20 3.98
N ALA A 191 -14.03 -3.46 4.39
CA ALA A 191 -12.91 -4.27 3.91
C ALA A 191 -13.01 -4.55 2.41
N HIS A 192 -14.21 -4.85 1.89
CA HIS A 192 -14.42 -4.97 0.44
C HIS A 192 -14.12 -3.68 -0.33
N ASN A 193 -14.55 -2.52 0.20
CA ASN A 193 -14.26 -1.22 -0.39
C ASN A 193 -12.75 -0.94 -0.47
N ASN A 194 -12.02 -1.23 0.61
CA ASN A 194 -10.58 -1.08 0.67
C ASN A 194 -9.84 -2.12 -0.19
N LEU A 195 -10.35 -3.35 -0.27
CA LEU A 195 -9.82 -4.39 -1.16
C LEU A 195 -9.94 -3.99 -2.62
N ALA A 196 -11.09 -3.44 -3.01
CA ALA A 196 -11.31 -2.92 -4.34
C ALA A 196 -10.34 -1.78 -4.68
N LEU A 197 -10.10 -0.87 -3.73
CA LEU A 197 -9.13 0.21 -3.88
C LEU A 197 -7.69 -0.33 -4.02
N ALA A 198 -7.32 -1.33 -3.22
CA ALA A 198 -6.02 -2.01 -3.30
C ALA A 198 -5.81 -2.64 -4.68
N TYR A 199 -6.81 -3.39 -5.17
CA TYR A 199 -6.78 -3.99 -6.50
C TYR A 199 -6.69 -2.94 -7.61
N PHE A 200 -7.40 -1.82 -7.48
CA PHE A 200 -7.33 -0.72 -8.44
C PHE A 200 -5.91 -0.16 -8.55
N TYR A 201 -5.25 0.13 -7.42
CA TYR A 201 -3.87 0.63 -7.43
C TYR A 201 -2.89 -0.39 -8.03
N MET A 202 -3.11 -1.69 -7.79
CA MET A 202 -2.35 -2.77 -8.44
C MET A 202 -2.69 -2.97 -9.93
N GLY A 203 -3.61 -2.19 -10.51
CA GLY A 203 -4.04 -2.32 -11.91
C GLY A 203 -4.97 -3.50 -12.20
N ARG A 204 -5.48 -4.18 -11.17
CA ARG A 204 -6.41 -5.31 -11.28
C ARG A 204 -7.86 -4.79 -11.38
N PHE A 205 -8.15 -4.02 -12.42
CA PHE A 205 -9.42 -3.30 -12.58
C PHE A 205 -10.67 -4.18 -12.59
N ALA A 206 -10.59 -5.37 -13.21
CA ALA A 206 -11.73 -6.30 -13.25
C ALA A 206 -12.14 -6.75 -11.84
N LYS A 207 -11.16 -7.18 -11.03
CA LYS A 207 -11.39 -7.58 -9.63
C LYS A 207 -11.89 -6.40 -8.78
N ALA A 208 -11.31 -5.22 -8.97
CA ALA A 208 -11.75 -4.02 -8.25
C ALA A 208 -13.23 -3.69 -8.50
N LYS A 209 -13.69 -3.78 -9.76
CA LYS A 209 -15.10 -3.59 -10.12
C LYS A 209 -16.00 -4.70 -9.57
N GLU A 210 -15.54 -5.95 -9.58
CA GLU A 210 -16.28 -7.08 -9.01
C GLU A 210 -16.52 -6.91 -7.51
N CYS A 211 -15.47 -6.59 -6.73
CA CYS A 211 -15.59 -6.31 -5.30
C CYS A 211 -16.62 -5.21 -5.01
N LEU A 212 -16.53 -4.07 -5.71
CA LEU A 212 -17.52 -2.99 -5.51
C LEU A 212 -18.92 -3.36 -6.00
N GLY A 213 -19.02 -4.22 -7.01
CA GLY A 213 -20.28 -4.77 -7.49
C GLY A 213 -21.00 -5.57 -6.40
N GLU A 214 -20.26 -6.38 -5.63
CA GLU A 214 -20.83 -7.10 -4.48
C GLU A 214 -21.23 -6.15 -3.35
N VAL A 215 -20.40 -5.14 -3.03
CA VAL A 215 -20.76 -4.12 -2.04
C VAL A 215 -22.06 -3.41 -2.42
N LEU A 216 -22.19 -2.97 -3.68
CA LEU A 216 -23.37 -2.24 -4.16
C LEU A 216 -24.61 -3.12 -4.33
N LYS A 217 -24.47 -4.44 -4.43
CA LYS A 217 -25.61 -5.37 -4.38
C LYS A 217 -26.18 -5.47 -2.96
N GLN A 218 -25.31 -5.47 -1.95
CA GLN A 218 -25.71 -5.56 -0.54
C GLN A 218 -26.20 -4.20 -0.01
N ASP A 219 -25.47 -3.14 -0.31
CA ASP A 219 -25.79 -1.76 0.06
C ASP A 219 -25.71 -0.84 -1.18
N PRO A 220 -26.82 -0.66 -1.91
CA PRO A 220 -26.88 0.23 -3.07
C PRO A 220 -26.59 1.71 -2.76
N GLY A 221 -26.70 2.11 -1.48
CA GLY A 221 -26.45 3.47 -1.01
C GLY A 221 -25.02 3.72 -0.53
N ASN A 222 -24.14 2.71 -0.60
CA ASN A 222 -22.79 2.80 -0.06
C ASN A 222 -21.95 3.87 -0.74
N LEU A 223 -21.78 5.03 -0.09
CA LEU A 223 -21.15 6.18 -0.71
C LEU A 223 -19.68 5.92 -1.09
N HIS A 224 -18.94 5.17 -0.26
CA HIS A 224 -17.55 4.82 -0.55
C HIS A 224 -17.45 3.97 -1.82
N ALA A 225 -18.33 2.98 -1.97
CA ALA A 225 -18.38 2.14 -3.16
C ALA A 225 -18.79 2.93 -4.41
N LEU A 226 -19.82 3.78 -4.31
CA LEU A 226 -20.26 4.64 -5.42
C LEU A 226 -19.14 5.60 -5.87
N CYS A 227 -18.45 6.25 -4.93
CA CYS A 227 -17.33 7.13 -5.23
C CYS A 227 -16.14 6.37 -5.85
N ASN A 228 -15.74 5.23 -5.27
CA ASN A 228 -14.66 4.41 -5.82
C ASN A 228 -15.01 3.88 -7.22
N MET A 229 -16.25 3.43 -7.43
CA MET A 229 -16.72 2.97 -8.74
C MET A 229 -16.68 4.10 -9.78
N ALA A 230 -17.07 5.32 -9.41
CA ALA A 230 -16.99 6.48 -10.32
C ALA A 230 -15.54 6.76 -10.75
N ILE A 231 -14.60 6.70 -9.80
CA ILE A 231 -13.17 6.80 -10.12
C ILE A 231 -12.76 5.66 -11.07
N PHE A 232 -13.13 4.41 -10.79
CA PHE A 232 -12.74 3.26 -11.61
C PHE A 232 -13.31 3.36 -13.04
N LEU A 233 -14.55 3.82 -13.20
CA LEU A 233 -15.18 4.05 -14.50
C LEU A 233 -14.52 5.19 -15.28
N GLN A 234 -14.16 6.29 -14.61
CA GLN A 234 -13.42 7.40 -15.20
C GLN A 234 -12.08 6.94 -15.77
N TYR A 235 -11.32 6.13 -15.03
CA TYR A 235 -10.04 5.59 -15.49
C TYR A 235 -10.19 4.52 -16.58
N ALA A 236 -11.28 3.74 -16.55
CA ALA A 236 -11.59 2.77 -17.60
C ALA A 236 -12.11 3.41 -18.90
N GLY A 237 -12.45 4.70 -18.89
CA GLY A 237 -13.02 5.40 -20.04
C GLY A 237 -14.49 5.07 -20.33
N ASP A 238 -15.20 4.43 -19.39
CA ASP A 238 -16.61 4.04 -19.54
C ASP A 238 -17.53 5.22 -19.19
N GLN A 239 -17.69 6.12 -20.16
CA GLN A 239 -18.40 7.39 -19.97
C GLN A 239 -19.91 7.23 -19.75
N ASP A 240 -20.52 6.18 -20.31
CA ASP A 240 -21.97 5.98 -20.24
C ASP A 240 -22.40 5.61 -18.81
N GLN A 241 -21.72 4.63 -18.20
CA GLN A 241 -22.00 4.26 -16.81
C GLN A 241 -21.59 5.37 -15.84
N LEU A 242 -20.46 6.03 -16.10
CA LEU A 242 -19.98 7.14 -15.29
C LEU A 242 -21.00 8.28 -15.25
N ALA A 243 -21.59 8.67 -16.38
CA ALA A 243 -22.57 9.75 -16.44
C ALA A 243 -23.84 9.45 -15.62
N GLY A 244 -24.25 8.18 -15.55
CA GLY A 244 -25.32 7.74 -14.65
C GLY A 244 -24.95 7.93 -13.18
N LEU A 245 -23.77 7.43 -12.80
CA LEU A 245 -23.28 7.45 -11.42
C LEU A 245 -22.99 8.87 -10.91
N VAL A 246 -22.41 9.73 -11.75
CA VAL A 246 -22.16 11.15 -11.41
C VAL A 246 -23.46 11.88 -11.11
N ARG A 247 -24.53 11.66 -11.90
CA ARG A 247 -25.84 12.27 -11.63
C ARG A 247 -26.42 11.84 -10.27
N MET A 248 -26.21 10.57 -9.89
CA MET A 248 -26.62 10.05 -8.59
C MET A 248 -25.82 10.69 -7.45
N LEU A 249 -24.49 10.80 -7.61
CA LEU A 249 -23.61 11.43 -6.63
C LEU A 249 -23.92 12.93 -6.46
N GLU A 250 -24.20 13.66 -7.55
CA GLU A 250 -24.59 15.08 -7.51
C GLU A 250 -25.94 15.32 -6.82
N ALA A 251 -26.85 14.34 -6.85
CA ALA A 251 -28.12 14.40 -6.14
C ALA A 251 -28.00 13.99 -4.66
N THR A 252 -26.87 13.38 -4.26
CA THR A 252 -26.64 12.88 -2.91
C THR A 252 -26.08 14.00 -2.04
N VAL A 253 -26.68 14.20 -0.86
CA VAL A 253 -26.18 15.18 0.13
C VAL A 253 -25.72 14.43 1.37
N PRO A 254 -24.40 14.18 1.52
CA PRO A 254 -23.91 13.48 2.70
C PRO A 254 -24.06 14.31 3.97
N PHE A 255 -24.36 13.65 5.09
CA PHE A 255 -24.44 14.28 6.40
C PHE A 255 -23.08 14.31 7.10
N HIS A 256 -22.43 13.15 7.25
CA HIS A 256 -21.13 12.99 7.91
C HIS A 256 -19.99 13.68 7.16
N GLN A 257 -19.07 14.31 7.89
CA GLN A 257 -17.94 15.07 7.33
C GLN A 257 -17.03 14.20 6.45
N GLU A 258 -16.70 12.98 6.89
CA GLU A 258 -15.88 12.03 6.12
C GLU A 258 -16.48 11.77 4.72
N HIS A 259 -17.79 11.52 4.68
CA HIS A 259 -18.52 11.32 3.43
C HIS A 259 -18.54 12.58 2.56
N VAL A 260 -18.66 13.77 3.15
CA VAL A 260 -18.56 15.04 2.40
C VAL A 260 -17.15 15.21 1.82
N PHE A 261 -16.10 14.86 2.57
CA PHE A 261 -14.72 14.91 2.09
C PHE A 261 -14.45 13.91 0.96
N LYS A 262 -14.91 12.66 1.11
CA LYS A 262 -14.84 11.62 0.07
C LYS A 262 -15.57 12.05 -1.21
N MET A 263 -16.75 12.66 -1.07
CA MET A 263 -17.50 13.21 -2.20
C MET A 263 -16.73 14.36 -2.87
N ALA A 264 -16.21 15.31 -2.08
CA ALA A 264 -15.50 16.48 -2.60
C ALA A 264 -14.26 16.09 -3.41
N THR A 265 -13.45 15.18 -2.87
CA THR A 265 -12.25 14.65 -3.54
C THR A 265 -12.60 13.87 -4.81
N THR A 266 -13.65 13.04 -4.76
CA THR A 266 -14.15 12.29 -5.93
C THR A 266 -14.60 13.25 -7.03
N MET A 267 -15.41 14.26 -6.70
CA MET A 267 -15.83 15.29 -7.66
C MET A 267 -14.64 16.06 -8.25
N GLY A 268 -13.62 16.32 -7.44
CA GLY A 268 -12.36 16.92 -7.91
C GLY A 268 -11.65 16.06 -8.96
N ILE A 269 -11.53 14.75 -8.72
CA ILE A 269 -10.91 13.78 -9.65
C ILE A 269 -11.71 13.69 -10.96
N LEU A 270 -13.04 13.76 -10.90
CA LEU A 270 -13.93 13.71 -12.06
C LEU A 270 -13.99 15.04 -12.84
N GLY A 271 -13.19 16.04 -12.46
CA GLY A 271 -13.18 17.37 -13.08
C GLY A 271 -14.39 18.25 -12.74
N LYS A 272 -15.24 17.82 -11.80
CA LYS A 272 -16.40 18.57 -11.28
C LYS A 272 -15.98 19.55 -10.19
N HIS A 273 -15.03 20.42 -10.53
CA HIS A 273 -14.35 21.31 -9.58
C HIS A 273 -15.32 22.25 -8.85
N GLN A 274 -16.37 22.72 -9.51
CA GLN A 274 -17.36 23.61 -8.89
C GLN A 274 -18.17 22.90 -7.80
N THR A 275 -18.56 21.64 -8.04
CA THR A 275 -19.25 20.79 -7.05
C THR A 275 -18.30 20.47 -5.89
N ALA A 276 -17.05 20.10 -6.20
CA ALA A 276 -16.01 19.87 -5.20
C ALA A 276 -15.80 21.10 -4.30
N TYR A 277 -15.72 22.30 -4.87
CA TYR A 277 -15.60 23.55 -4.13
C TYR A 277 -16.77 23.77 -3.16
N GLY A 278 -18.00 23.47 -3.59
CA GLY A 278 -19.18 23.53 -2.73
C GLY A 278 -19.06 22.65 -1.47
N HIS A 279 -18.58 21.42 -1.64
CA HIS A 279 -18.38 20.49 -0.53
C HIS A 279 -17.21 20.89 0.38
N PHE A 280 -16.05 21.27 -0.16
CA PHE A 280 -14.93 21.74 0.65
C PHE A 280 -15.27 23.02 1.43
N ARG A 281 -15.99 23.95 0.80
CA ARG A 281 -16.49 25.15 1.49
C ARG A 281 -17.47 24.81 2.61
N ARG A 282 -18.28 23.75 2.47
CA ARG A 282 -19.15 23.27 3.54
C ARG A 282 -18.33 22.71 4.71
N LEU A 283 -17.30 21.92 4.43
CA LEU A 283 -16.40 21.37 5.46
C LEU A 283 -15.68 22.47 6.25
N LEU A 284 -15.22 23.53 5.58
CA LEU A 284 -14.55 24.66 6.23
C LEU A 284 -15.42 25.49 7.19
N LYS A 285 -16.75 25.31 7.16
CA LYS A 285 -17.65 25.96 8.12
C LYS A 285 -17.74 25.21 9.45
N ASP A 286 -17.23 24.00 9.48
CA ASP A 286 -17.22 23.16 10.66
C ASP A 286 -16.04 23.56 11.58
N GLU A 287 -16.29 23.72 12.87
CA GLU A 287 -15.27 24.19 13.82
C GLU A 287 -14.20 23.12 14.09
N GLU A 288 -14.55 21.82 13.97
CA GLU A 288 -13.63 20.72 14.25
C GLU A 288 -12.57 20.55 13.14
N VAL A 289 -12.94 20.76 11.88
CA VAL A 289 -12.07 20.52 10.70
C VAL A 289 -11.57 21.82 10.09
N GLY A 290 -12.19 22.96 10.40
CA GLY A 290 -11.85 24.28 9.87
C GLY A 290 -10.47 24.82 10.27
N GLY A 291 -9.72 24.10 11.10
CA GLY A 291 -8.34 24.42 11.49
C GLY A 291 -7.24 23.79 10.62
N ASP A 292 -7.58 22.88 9.69
CA ASP A 292 -6.60 22.20 8.86
C ASP A 292 -6.19 23.02 7.62
N ALA A 293 -4.90 23.36 7.51
CA ALA A 293 -4.33 24.04 6.35
C ALA A 293 -4.49 23.24 5.05
N GLY A 294 -4.44 21.91 5.13
CA GLY A 294 -4.65 20.99 4.00
C GLY A 294 -6.05 21.14 3.41
N LEU A 295 -7.09 21.15 4.24
CA LEU A 295 -8.47 21.37 3.81
C LEU A 295 -8.67 22.73 3.10
N TYR A 296 -8.01 23.80 3.57
CA TYR A 296 -8.01 25.07 2.83
C TYR A 296 -7.34 24.96 1.47
N HIS A 297 -6.28 24.17 1.34
CA HIS A 297 -5.66 23.90 0.05
C HIS A 297 -6.59 23.13 -0.90
N TYR A 298 -7.27 22.07 -0.43
CA TYR A 298 -8.30 21.37 -1.23
C TYR A 298 -9.38 22.33 -1.75
N CYS A 299 -9.86 23.22 -0.89
CA CYS A 299 -10.85 24.24 -1.26
C CYS A 299 -10.29 25.25 -2.29
N ALA A 300 -9.06 25.71 -2.08
CA ALA A 300 -8.37 26.61 -3.01
C ALA A 300 -8.14 25.97 -4.38
N ALA A 301 -7.71 24.71 -4.43
CA ALA A 301 -7.51 23.96 -5.67
C ALA A 301 -8.83 23.83 -6.44
N ALA A 302 -9.92 23.47 -5.75
CA ALA A 302 -11.26 23.41 -6.36
C ALA A 302 -11.70 24.77 -6.93
N ALA A 303 -11.52 25.85 -6.15
CA ALA A 303 -11.86 27.20 -6.56
C ALA A 303 -11.03 27.64 -7.79
N SER A 304 -9.72 27.41 -7.75
CA SER A 304 -8.79 27.77 -8.83
C SER A 304 -9.15 27.05 -10.13
N ASN A 305 -9.36 25.74 -10.07
CA ASN A 305 -9.71 24.93 -11.24
C ASN A 305 -11.12 25.25 -11.80
N SER A 306 -11.96 25.91 -10.99
CA SER A 306 -13.27 26.41 -11.41
C SER A 306 -13.23 27.87 -11.92
N GLY A 307 -12.07 28.52 -11.92
CA GLY A 307 -11.92 29.94 -12.30
C GLY A 307 -12.31 30.94 -11.20
N LEU A 308 -12.59 30.48 -9.98
CA LEU A 308 -12.92 31.32 -8.82
C LEU A 308 -11.65 31.84 -8.13
N HIS A 309 -10.86 32.64 -8.86
CA HIS A 309 -9.51 33.04 -8.43
C HIS A 309 -9.49 33.83 -7.11
N THR A 310 -10.50 34.66 -6.85
CA THR A 310 -10.59 35.44 -5.60
C THR A 310 -10.76 34.54 -4.38
N GLU A 311 -11.59 33.51 -4.50
CA GLU A 311 -11.83 32.54 -3.43
C GLU A 311 -10.63 31.63 -3.22
N ALA A 312 -9.95 31.23 -4.30
CA ALA A 312 -8.71 30.46 -4.23
C ALA A 312 -7.62 31.20 -3.45
N ILE A 313 -7.39 32.48 -3.79
CA ILE A 313 -6.43 33.35 -3.08
C ILE A 313 -6.79 33.47 -1.60
N ARG A 314 -8.07 33.67 -1.27
CA ARG A 314 -8.53 33.76 0.13
C ARG A 314 -8.24 32.48 0.91
N CYS A 315 -8.49 31.33 0.30
CA CYS A 315 -8.24 30.03 0.94
C CYS A 315 -6.74 29.79 1.17
N TRP A 316 -5.86 30.07 0.19
CA TRP A 316 -4.42 29.95 0.41
C TRP A 316 -3.85 30.99 1.38
N GLN A 317 -4.42 32.19 1.45
CA GLN A 317 -4.06 33.15 2.50
C GLN A 317 -4.38 32.61 3.89
N MET A 318 -5.50 31.89 4.05
CA MET A 318 -5.83 31.25 5.31
C MET A 318 -4.91 30.05 5.61
N ALA A 319 -4.68 29.19 4.62
CA ALA A 319 -3.72 28.08 4.74
C ALA A 319 -2.33 28.59 5.17
N SER A 320 -1.86 29.70 4.60
CA SER A 320 -0.59 30.34 4.98
C SER A 320 -0.56 30.92 6.40
N ARG A 321 -1.72 31.20 7.01
CA ARG A 321 -1.80 31.65 8.42
C ARG A 321 -1.81 30.47 9.38
N LEU A 322 -2.48 29.37 9.00
CA LEU A 322 -2.55 28.14 9.79
C LEU A 322 -1.22 27.37 9.76
N ASP A 323 -0.51 27.45 8.64
CA ASP A 323 0.79 26.81 8.42
C ASP A 323 1.78 27.83 7.81
N PRO A 324 2.38 28.71 8.65
CA PRO A 324 3.29 29.76 8.19
C PRO A 324 4.64 29.25 7.68
N GLU A 325 5.07 28.08 8.15
CA GLU A 325 6.35 27.48 7.78
C GLU A 325 6.30 26.81 6.40
N SER A 326 5.14 26.27 6.01
CA SER A 326 4.98 25.64 4.71
C SER A 326 5.19 26.58 3.52
N ALA A 327 5.91 26.06 2.53
CA ALA A 327 6.11 26.70 1.24
C ALA A 327 4.89 26.56 0.31
N VAL A 328 3.97 25.62 0.59
CA VAL A 328 2.87 25.26 -0.32
C VAL A 328 1.92 26.44 -0.57
N PRO A 329 1.34 27.09 0.46
CA PRO A 329 0.42 28.21 0.23
C PRO A 329 1.12 29.40 -0.46
N LYS A 330 2.37 29.69 -0.07
CA LYS A 330 3.17 30.79 -0.61
C LYS A 330 3.46 30.58 -2.10
N PHE A 331 3.78 29.35 -2.50
CA PHE A 331 4.01 29.00 -3.89
C PHE A 331 2.77 29.28 -4.75
N PHE A 332 1.60 28.75 -4.37
CA PHE A 332 0.38 28.91 -5.15
C PHE A 332 -0.11 30.37 -5.19
N LEU A 333 0.05 31.13 -4.11
CA LEU A 333 -0.24 32.57 -4.10
C LEU A 333 0.64 33.35 -5.09
N SER A 334 1.95 33.04 -5.14
CA SER A 334 2.89 33.65 -6.08
C SER A 334 2.52 33.33 -7.53
N GLN A 335 2.18 32.07 -7.83
CA GLN A 335 1.74 31.64 -9.16
C GLN A 335 0.45 32.36 -9.60
N MET A 336 -0.52 32.52 -8.70
CA MET A 336 -1.76 33.27 -8.96
C MET A 336 -1.48 34.73 -9.31
N GLN A 337 -0.61 35.40 -8.55
CA GLN A 337 -0.25 36.79 -8.79
C GLN A 337 0.46 36.97 -10.14
N LEU A 338 1.42 36.09 -10.44
CA LEU A 338 2.16 36.13 -11.70
C LEU A 338 1.23 35.91 -12.90
N ALA A 339 0.34 34.93 -12.82
CA ALA A 339 -0.62 34.67 -13.89
C ALA A 339 -1.57 35.86 -14.12
N GLN A 340 -2.01 36.52 -13.05
CA GLN A 340 -2.83 37.74 -13.15
C GLN A 340 -2.05 38.92 -13.77
N SER A 341 -0.77 39.10 -13.41
CA SER A 341 0.03 40.20 -13.95
C SER A 341 0.46 39.98 -15.41
N GLU A 342 0.73 38.73 -15.79
CA GLU A 342 1.19 38.36 -17.14
C GLU A 342 0.04 37.99 -18.10
N GLY A 343 -1.20 37.93 -17.62
CA GLY A 343 -2.37 37.53 -18.41
C GLY A 343 -2.29 36.08 -18.92
N ARG A 344 -1.58 35.21 -18.20
CA ARG A 344 -1.39 33.81 -18.59
C ARG A 344 -2.47 32.91 -17.97
N PRO A 345 -2.89 31.84 -18.67
CA PRO A 345 -3.78 30.86 -18.09
C PRO A 345 -3.07 30.13 -16.94
N LEU A 346 -3.79 29.92 -15.86
CA LEU A 346 -3.31 29.15 -14.72
C LEU A 346 -3.34 27.66 -15.04
N PRO A 347 -2.25 26.92 -14.77
CA PRO A 347 -2.29 25.48 -14.89
C PRO A 347 -3.27 24.90 -13.85
N PRO A 348 -3.88 23.73 -14.14
CA PRO A 348 -4.68 23.02 -13.17
C PRO A 348 -3.88 22.77 -11.88
N VAL A 349 -4.51 23.05 -10.76
CA VAL A 349 -3.92 22.91 -9.43
C VAL A 349 -4.25 21.51 -8.91
N SER A 350 -3.23 20.81 -8.43
CA SER A 350 -3.40 19.56 -7.70
C SER A 350 -4.17 19.80 -6.39
N TYR A 351 -4.95 18.80 -5.96
CA TYR A 351 -5.66 18.85 -4.70
C TYR A 351 -4.79 18.41 -3.50
N ASN A 352 -3.66 17.76 -3.75
CA ASN A 352 -2.76 17.31 -2.70
C ASN A 352 -2.02 18.51 -2.09
N TYR A 353 -2.02 18.64 -0.76
CA TYR A 353 -1.32 19.72 -0.05
C TYR A 353 0.20 19.55 -0.07
N GLN A 354 0.78 19.70 -1.25
CA GLN A 354 2.20 19.53 -1.54
C GLN A 354 2.59 20.49 -2.66
N LEU A 355 3.89 20.79 -2.76
CA LEU A 355 4.40 21.55 -3.90
C LEU A 355 4.24 20.73 -5.19
N PRO A 356 4.09 21.36 -6.37
CA PRO A 356 4.15 20.63 -7.63
C PRO A 356 5.46 19.84 -7.73
N PHE A 357 5.39 18.66 -8.32
CA PHE A 357 6.52 17.74 -8.40
C PHE A 357 7.81 18.38 -8.93
N GLN A 358 7.71 19.25 -9.94
CA GLN A 358 8.86 19.97 -10.50
C GLN A 358 9.56 20.88 -9.48
N GLU A 359 8.81 21.47 -8.55
CA GLU A 359 9.38 22.29 -7.48
C GLU A 359 9.99 21.45 -6.38
N GLN A 360 9.39 20.30 -6.05
CA GLN A 360 9.98 19.32 -5.12
C GLN A 360 11.34 18.84 -5.66
N LEU A 361 11.42 18.49 -6.95
CA LEU A 361 12.67 18.11 -7.59
C LEU A 361 13.77 19.19 -7.53
N LYS A 362 13.40 20.48 -7.63
CA LYS A 362 14.37 21.57 -7.50
C LYS A 362 14.94 21.65 -6.09
N GLN A 363 14.11 21.38 -5.07
CA GLN A 363 14.56 21.35 -3.68
C GLN A 363 15.49 20.16 -3.43
N TRP A 364 15.13 18.98 -3.92
CA TRP A 364 15.90 17.75 -3.73
C TRP A 364 17.21 17.67 -4.50
N LYS A 365 17.31 18.31 -5.68
CA LYS A 365 18.59 18.43 -6.41
C LYS A 365 19.70 19.07 -5.56
N ASN A 366 19.33 19.83 -4.53
CA ASN A 366 20.27 20.49 -3.63
C ASN A 366 20.53 19.69 -2.33
N ASN A 367 19.81 18.59 -2.07
CA ASN A 367 19.92 17.80 -0.84
C ASN A 367 19.52 16.32 -1.06
N THR A 368 20.41 15.54 -1.68
CA THR A 368 20.13 14.17 -2.13
C THR A 368 19.86 13.17 -1.00
N ASP A 369 20.52 13.30 0.15
CA ASP A 369 20.36 12.36 1.26
C ASP A 369 18.97 12.50 1.93
N SER A 370 18.51 13.74 2.09
CA SER A 370 17.17 14.05 2.59
C SER A 370 16.07 13.58 1.63
N PHE A 371 16.34 13.55 0.33
CA PHE A 371 15.39 13.09 -0.68
C PHE A 371 15.11 11.59 -0.58
N THR A 372 16.14 10.77 -0.46
CA THR A 372 15.98 9.31 -0.39
C THR A 372 15.20 8.89 0.85
N GLU A 373 15.50 9.51 2.00
CA GLU A 373 14.78 9.26 3.25
C GLU A 373 13.32 9.74 3.17
N GLU A 374 13.07 10.92 2.58
CA GLU A 374 11.73 11.48 2.44
C GLU A 374 10.87 10.63 1.48
N VAL A 375 11.39 10.14 0.35
CA VAL A 375 10.64 9.25 -0.54
C VAL A 375 10.46 7.85 0.04
N GLN A 376 11.40 7.33 0.82
CA GLN A 376 11.22 6.03 1.49
C GLN A 376 10.16 6.11 2.59
N ASN A 377 10.13 7.21 3.34
CA ASN A 377 9.28 7.34 4.53
C ASN A 377 8.00 8.14 4.31
N ASN A 378 7.79 8.76 3.14
CA ASN A 378 6.57 9.51 2.81
C ASN A 378 5.73 8.77 1.75
N PRO A 379 4.68 8.05 2.18
CA PRO A 379 3.84 7.28 1.27
C PRO A 379 3.10 8.08 0.21
N LEU A 380 2.64 9.30 0.56
CA LEU A 380 1.95 10.17 -0.39
C LEU A 380 2.89 10.59 -1.52
N LEU A 381 4.16 10.79 -1.17
CA LEU A 381 5.22 11.05 -2.13
C LEU A 381 5.40 9.83 -3.05
N ARG A 382 5.56 8.63 -2.50
CA ARG A 382 5.67 7.39 -3.31
C ARG A 382 4.48 7.19 -4.25
N ALA A 383 3.26 7.37 -3.75
CA ALA A 383 2.05 7.29 -4.55
C ALA A 383 2.05 8.31 -5.69
N SER A 384 2.55 9.53 -5.45
CA SER A 384 2.67 10.56 -6.49
C SER A 384 3.68 10.16 -7.59
N PHE A 385 4.78 9.49 -7.24
CA PHE A 385 5.74 8.96 -8.19
C PHE A 385 5.11 7.86 -9.06
N PHE A 386 4.41 6.91 -8.46
CA PHE A 386 3.73 5.84 -9.19
C PHE A 386 2.63 6.39 -10.11
N TRP A 387 1.84 7.35 -9.62
CA TRP A 387 0.82 8.01 -10.41
C TRP A 387 1.45 8.75 -11.60
N ALA A 388 2.52 9.50 -11.36
CA ALA A 388 3.20 10.26 -12.39
C ALA A 388 3.87 9.36 -13.45
N LEU A 389 4.48 8.23 -13.05
CA LEU A 389 5.01 7.23 -13.99
C LEU A 389 3.92 6.60 -14.86
N ARG A 390 2.73 6.41 -14.32
CA ARG A 390 1.63 5.72 -15.00
C ARG A 390 0.84 6.66 -15.91
N TYR A 391 0.51 7.84 -15.40
CA TYR A 391 -0.45 8.78 -16.00
C TYR A 391 0.12 10.16 -16.32
N GLY A 392 1.33 10.49 -15.87
CA GLY A 392 1.98 11.76 -16.19
C GLY A 392 2.28 11.90 -17.68
N ASP A 393 2.52 13.13 -18.13
CA ASP A 393 3.02 13.35 -19.49
C ASP A 393 4.46 12.82 -19.65
N ALA A 394 4.95 12.72 -20.89
CA ALA A 394 6.28 12.15 -21.17
C ALA A 394 7.40 12.88 -20.40
N SER A 395 7.27 14.20 -20.20
CA SER A 395 8.23 15.00 -19.45
C SER A 395 8.23 14.64 -17.96
N THR A 396 7.06 14.54 -17.35
CA THR A 396 6.89 14.17 -15.95
C THR A 396 7.38 12.75 -15.71
N LYS A 397 7.02 11.80 -16.58
CA LYS A 397 7.48 10.41 -16.49
C LYS A 397 9.01 10.31 -16.53
N LEU A 398 9.66 11.06 -17.43
CA LEU A 398 11.12 11.10 -17.51
C LEU A 398 11.74 11.66 -16.23
N GLN A 399 11.23 12.79 -15.72
CA GLN A 399 11.71 13.43 -14.50
C GLN A 399 11.57 12.52 -13.27
N VAL A 400 10.44 11.82 -13.15
CA VAL A 400 10.20 10.86 -12.06
C VAL A 400 11.18 9.69 -12.16
N THR A 401 11.37 9.17 -13.36
CA THR A 401 12.32 8.08 -13.61
C THR A 401 13.75 8.50 -13.26
N GLU A 402 14.16 9.72 -13.59
CA GLU A 402 15.46 10.27 -13.20
C GLU A 402 15.61 10.43 -11.68
N ALA A 403 14.56 10.89 -10.99
CA ALA A 403 14.57 11.06 -9.55
C ALA A 403 14.65 9.73 -8.79
N LEU A 404 14.01 8.68 -9.31
CA LEU A 404 14.06 7.33 -8.73
C LEU A 404 15.45 6.66 -8.83
N ARG A 405 16.40 7.20 -9.62
CA ARG A 405 17.79 6.70 -9.69
C ARG A 405 18.57 6.83 -8.38
N TRP A 406 18.07 7.63 -7.44
CA TRP A 406 18.72 7.91 -6.16
C TRP A 406 18.15 7.07 -5.01
N ILE A 407 17.21 6.17 -5.29
CA ILE A 407 16.53 5.35 -4.30
C ILE A 407 16.82 3.88 -4.59
N GLU A 408 17.25 3.14 -3.57
CA GLU A 408 17.40 1.68 -3.60
C GLU A 408 16.19 1.03 -2.90
N ASP A 409 15.26 0.43 -3.66
CA ASP A 409 13.96 -0.06 -3.21
C ASP A 409 13.34 -1.08 -4.19
N ASP A 410 13.10 -2.31 -3.72
CA ASP A 410 12.55 -3.42 -4.50
C ASP A 410 11.16 -3.12 -5.09
N GLU A 411 10.32 -2.32 -4.41
CA GLU A 411 8.97 -1.97 -4.87
C GLU A 411 9.01 -1.00 -6.06
N ILE A 412 9.94 -0.04 -6.03
CA ILE A 412 10.20 0.89 -7.14
C ILE A 412 10.75 0.14 -8.35
N SER A 413 11.58 -0.89 -8.13
CA SER A 413 12.10 -1.76 -9.18
C SER A 413 10.97 -2.46 -9.96
N ASP A 414 9.97 -3.00 -9.26
CA ASP A 414 8.86 -3.67 -9.95
C ASP A 414 7.99 -2.72 -10.78
N VAL A 415 7.79 -1.47 -10.32
CA VAL A 415 7.05 -0.47 -11.09
C VAL A 415 7.85 0.02 -12.31
N LEU A 416 9.15 0.26 -12.16
CA LEU A 416 10.02 0.69 -13.27
C LEU A 416 10.15 -0.39 -14.35
N LYS A 417 10.13 -1.68 -14.00
CA LYS A 417 10.07 -2.79 -14.99
C LYS A 417 8.82 -2.70 -15.87
N GLY A 418 7.69 -2.27 -15.33
CA GLY A 418 6.45 -2.06 -16.10
C GLY A 418 6.49 -0.83 -17.01
N VAL A 419 7.23 0.22 -16.62
CA VAL A 419 7.39 1.46 -17.43
C VAL A 419 8.37 1.27 -18.60
N SER A 420 9.33 0.34 -18.46
CA SER A 420 10.32 -0.03 -19.47
C SER A 420 9.70 -0.53 -20.80
N GLU A 421 8.44 -0.96 -20.82
CA GLU A 421 7.75 -1.41 -22.04
C GLU A 421 7.27 -0.25 -22.95
N GLN A 422 7.44 1.03 -22.56
CA GLN A 422 7.03 2.21 -23.34
C GLN A 422 8.22 2.91 -24.03
N GLU A 423 8.20 3.00 -25.37
CA GLU A 423 9.33 3.38 -26.24
C GLU A 423 10.06 4.73 -25.98
N PRO A 424 9.49 5.77 -25.34
CA PRO A 424 10.28 6.97 -25.00
C PRO A 424 10.89 6.96 -23.59
N LEU A 425 10.51 6.02 -22.70
CA LEU A 425 10.91 6.02 -21.28
C LEU A 425 11.78 4.81 -20.91
N GLN A 426 11.94 3.88 -21.85
CA GLN A 426 12.63 2.62 -21.68
C GLN A 426 14.09 2.80 -21.22
N GLU A 427 14.84 3.71 -21.83
CA GLU A 427 16.26 3.93 -21.51
C GLU A 427 16.47 4.49 -20.10
N ALA A 428 15.65 5.47 -19.69
CA ALA A 428 15.74 6.04 -18.35
C ALA A 428 15.30 5.06 -17.25
N ALA A 429 14.25 4.26 -17.52
CA ALA A 429 13.74 3.27 -16.58
C ALA A 429 14.73 2.10 -16.41
N LEU A 430 15.32 1.62 -17.50
CA LEU A 430 16.37 0.60 -17.48
C LEU A 430 17.60 1.04 -16.68
N LEU A 431 18.08 2.26 -16.87
CA LEU A 431 19.23 2.80 -16.12
C LEU A 431 18.95 2.90 -14.61
N SER A 432 17.71 3.18 -14.23
CA SER A 432 17.29 3.28 -12.83
C SER A 432 17.18 1.88 -12.19
N LEU A 433 16.61 0.92 -12.94
CA LEU A 433 16.54 -0.49 -12.55
C LEU A 433 17.91 -1.15 -12.36
N GLN A 434 18.86 -0.82 -13.22
CA GLN A 434 20.20 -1.37 -13.16
C GLN A 434 20.91 -0.99 -11.86
N ARG A 435 20.80 0.29 -11.44
CA ARG A 435 21.30 0.72 -10.12
C ARG A 435 20.63 -0.01 -8.96
N LEU A 436 19.32 -0.17 -9.01
CA LEU A 436 18.50 -0.82 -7.98
C LEU A 436 18.88 -2.29 -7.72
N ILE A 437 19.23 -3.04 -8.76
CA ILE A 437 19.53 -4.47 -8.68
C ILE A 437 21.02 -4.72 -8.30
N GLY A 438 21.81 -3.65 -8.10
CA GLY A 438 23.26 -3.76 -7.89
C GLY A 438 24.03 -4.28 -9.12
N GLY A 439 23.38 -4.31 -10.28
CA GLY A 439 23.97 -4.72 -11.56
C GLY A 439 24.46 -3.51 -12.34
N SER A 440 25.71 -3.53 -12.80
CA SER A 440 26.15 -2.58 -13.82
C SER A 440 25.21 -2.59 -15.04
N PRO A 441 25.11 -1.49 -15.82
CA PRO A 441 23.97 -1.16 -16.67
C PRO A 441 23.72 -2.02 -17.94
N GLU A 442 23.89 -3.34 -17.86
CA GLU A 442 23.75 -4.28 -18.98
C GLU A 442 22.86 -5.51 -18.69
N GLU A 443 22.28 -5.68 -17.50
CA GLU A 443 21.50 -6.88 -17.16
C GLU A 443 20.06 -6.56 -16.76
N SER A 444 19.12 -6.42 -17.71
CA SER A 444 17.67 -6.68 -17.47
C SER A 444 16.78 -6.62 -18.73
N VAL A 445 17.26 -7.05 -19.91
CA VAL A 445 16.37 -7.30 -21.06
C VAL A 445 16.40 -8.76 -21.50
N VAL A 446 16.54 -9.72 -20.59
CA VAL A 446 16.15 -11.11 -20.89
C VAL A 446 15.77 -11.79 -19.59
N GLN A 447 14.49 -11.77 -19.22
CA GLN A 447 13.88 -12.88 -18.47
C GLN A 447 12.35 -12.79 -18.48
N ARG A 448 11.77 -13.13 -19.63
CA ARG A 448 10.46 -13.77 -19.75
C ARG A 448 10.60 -14.97 -20.68
N ALA A 449 11.12 -16.08 -20.14
CA ALA A 449 10.79 -17.42 -20.63
C ALA A 449 11.36 -18.50 -19.68
N ALA A 450 10.44 -19.30 -19.14
CA ALA A 450 10.58 -20.69 -18.74
C ALA A 450 11.32 -21.06 -17.44
N GLN A 451 10.51 -21.41 -16.43
CA GLN A 451 10.68 -22.58 -15.52
C GLN A 451 11.03 -23.83 -16.37
N GLU A 452 11.96 -24.76 -16.09
CA GLU A 452 12.39 -25.59 -14.94
C GLU A 452 13.70 -26.33 -15.39
N PRO A 453 14.35 -27.27 -14.66
CA PRO A 453 14.92 -27.24 -13.31
C PRO A 453 16.45 -27.52 -13.29
N VAL A 454 17.12 -27.10 -12.21
CA VAL A 454 18.34 -27.65 -11.55
C VAL A 454 19.49 -28.20 -12.43
N VAL A 455 20.69 -27.59 -12.34
CA VAL A 455 21.90 -28.15 -11.69
C VAL A 455 22.94 -27.04 -11.57
N SER A 456 23.39 -26.82 -10.33
CA SER A 456 24.51 -25.96 -9.96
C SER A 456 25.81 -26.39 -10.63
N SER A 457 26.41 -25.50 -11.41
CA SER A 457 27.86 -25.36 -11.47
C SER A 457 28.22 -23.88 -11.65
N HIS A 458 28.63 -23.22 -10.57
CA HIS A 458 29.21 -21.88 -10.62
C HIS A 458 30.40 -21.84 -11.57
N LYS A 459 30.31 -21.04 -12.63
CA LYS A 459 31.45 -20.36 -13.26
C LYS A 459 30.99 -18.96 -13.66
N GLY A 460 31.53 -17.95 -12.98
CA GLY A 460 31.15 -16.55 -13.12
C GLY A 460 31.44 -15.98 -14.51
N PRO A 461 31.07 -14.70 -14.75
CA PRO A 461 31.27 -14.03 -16.03
C PRO A 461 32.76 -13.98 -16.42
N PRO A 462 33.08 -13.90 -17.72
CA PRO A 462 34.45 -13.76 -18.20
C PRO A 462 35.18 -12.58 -17.53
N GLU A 463 36.18 -12.88 -16.71
CA GLU A 463 37.16 -11.86 -16.32
C GLU A 463 37.85 -11.33 -17.58
N TRP A 464 37.68 -10.04 -17.84
CA TRP A 464 38.22 -9.39 -19.02
C TRP A 464 39.76 -9.40 -18.98
N LYS A 465 40.39 -10.11 -19.91
CA LYS A 465 41.85 -10.28 -19.93
C LYS A 465 42.55 -9.09 -20.59
N GLU A 466 43.74 -8.73 -20.10
CA GLU A 466 44.55 -7.64 -20.66
C GLU A 466 44.83 -7.81 -22.16
N ASP A 467 45.03 -9.04 -22.64
CA ASP A 467 45.27 -9.31 -24.06
C ASP A 467 44.04 -9.00 -24.95
N TRP A 468 42.82 -9.02 -24.38
CA TRP A 468 41.59 -8.63 -25.07
C TRP A 468 41.47 -7.11 -25.18
N GLN A 469 41.85 -6.42 -24.10
CA GLN A 469 41.89 -4.97 -24.04
C GLN A 469 42.97 -4.40 -24.96
N ARG A 470 44.15 -5.05 -25.04
CA ARG A 470 45.25 -4.61 -25.92
C ARG A 470 44.84 -4.50 -27.39
N ILE A 471 43.92 -5.35 -27.87
CA ILE A 471 43.40 -5.28 -29.23
C ILE A 471 42.48 -4.07 -29.42
N ILE A 472 41.64 -3.75 -28.43
CA ILE A 472 40.80 -2.54 -28.43
C ILE A 472 41.68 -1.29 -28.43
N ASP A 473 42.66 -1.23 -27.52
CA ASP A 473 43.52 -0.06 -27.37
C ASP A 473 44.39 0.17 -28.62
N HIS A 474 44.93 -0.91 -29.20
CA HIS A 474 45.74 -0.82 -30.42
C HIS A 474 44.89 -0.45 -31.64
N MET A 475 43.66 -0.98 -31.73
CA MET A 475 42.69 -0.57 -32.74
C MET A 475 42.37 0.93 -32.60
N ALA A 476 42.01 1.40 -31.40
CA ALA A 476 41.70 2.80 -31.13
C ALA A 476 42.88 3.74 -31.47
N ALA A 477 44.12 3.35 -31.15
CA ALA A 477 45.32 4.14 -31.40
C ALA A 477 45.65 4.29 -32.90
N VAL A 478 45.42 3.27 -33.72
CA VAL A 478 45.66 3.32 -35.18
C VAL A 478 44.48 3.96 -35.92
N MET A 479 43.26 3.78 -35.42
CA MET A 479 42.01 4.27 -36.03
C MET A 479 41.71 5.75 -35.78
N ASP A 480 42.45 6.44 -34.90
CA ASP A 480 42.15 7.81 -34.46
C ASP A 480 42.23 8.87 -35.55
N ARG A 481 42.75 8.53 -36.74
CA ARG A 481 42.88 9.46 -37.87
C ARG A 481 41.85 9.29 -38.98
N ARG A 482 40.97 8.27 -38.95
CA ARG A 482 40.23 7.88 -40.17
C ARG A 482 38.77 7.40 -40.00
N LEU A 483 38.34 6.95 -38.82
CA LEU A 483 36.97 6.44 -38.58
C LEU A 483 36.26 7.29 -37.53
N ASP A 484 34.96 7.52 -37.72
CA ASP A 484 34.13 8.31 -36.79
C ASP A 484 33.87 7.54 -35.47
N ALA A 485 33.49 8.25 -34.41
CA ALA A 485 33.25 7.70 -33.07
C ALA A 485 32.23 6.55 -33.06
N ALA A 486 31.25 6.57 -33.97
CA ALA A 486 30.30 5.48 -34.17
C ALA A 486 30.97 4.19 -34.63
N GLN A 487 31.88 4.27 -35.60
CA GLN A 487 32.54 3.10 -36.18
C GLN A 487 33.52 2.46 -35.19
N LYS A 488 34.17 3.27 -34.35
CA LYS A 488 35.01 2.75 -33.25
C LYS A 488 34.20 1.95 -32.24
N ARG A 489 33.01 2.44 -31.86
CA ARG A 489 32.08 1.72 -30.96
C ARG A 489 31.62 0.41 -31.59
N ASP A 490 31.30 0.40 -32.88
CA ASP A 490 30.85 -0.81 -33.57
C ASP A 490 31.96 -1.86 -33.71
N ALA A 491 33.20 -1.42 -33.94
CA ALA A 491 34.36 -2.31 -33.94
C ALA A 491 34.65 -2.92 -32.55
N GLU A 492 34.53 -2.11 -31.48
CA GLU A 492 34.66 -2.56 -30.09
C GLU A 492 33.56 -3.56 -29.71
N LEU A 493 32.33 -3.29 -30.14
CA LEU A 493 31.19 -4.17 -29.91
C LEU A 493 31.39 -5.52 -30.62
N LEU A 494 31.81 -5.49 -31.89
CA LEU A 494 32.08 -6.69 -32.68
C LEU A 494 33.19 -7.54 -32.03
N TRP A 495 34.22 -6.91 -31.47
CA TRP A 495 35.30 -7.60 -30.77
C TRP A 495 34.86 -8.21 -29.43
N LYS A 496 34.09 -7.47 -28.63
CA LYS A 496 33.49 -7.98 -27.38
C LYS A 496 32.56 -9.16 -27.65
N GLN A 497 31.73 -9.06 -28.69
CA GLN A 497 30.84 -10.12 -29.13
C GLN A 497 31.63 -11.38 -29.55
N PHE A 498 32.71 -11.20 -30.29
CA PHE A 498 33.58 -12.30 -30.69
C PHE A 498 34.19 -13.04 -29.50
N ILE A 499 34.69 -12.31 -28.49
CA ILE A 499 35.25 -12.90 -27.26
C ILE A 499 34.17 -13.61 -26.45
N ALA A 500 33.01 -12.97 -26.26
CA ALA A 500 31.90 -13.54 -25.52
C ALA A 500 31.43 -14.88 -26.14
N ARG A 501 31.41 -14.97 -27.48
CA ARG A 501 31.06 -16.20 -28.21
C ARG A 501 32.07 -17.33 -28.07
N LEU A 502 33.33 -17.00 -27.79
CA LEU A 502 34.39 -17.99 -27.61
C LEU A 502 34.60 -18.37 -26.13
N TYR A 503 33.97 -17.68 -25.18
CA TYR A 503 34.13 -17.96 -23.76
C TYR A 503 33.40 -19.24 -23.32
N PRO A 504 34.00 -20.11 -22.48
CA PRO A 504 35.28 -19.96 -21.77
C PRO A 504 36.55 -20.31 -22.58
N ASP A 505 36.42 -20.92 -23.74
CA ASP A 505 37.52 -21.45 -24.56
C ASP A 505 38.15 -20.40 -25.50
N VAL A 506 38.38 -19.18 -24.99
CA VAL A 506 38.96 -18.09 -25.78
C VAL A 506 40.45 -18.37 -26.04
N PRO A 507 40.90 -18.50 -27.30
CA PRO A 507 42.30 -18.77 -27.62
C PRO A 507 43.17 -17.53 -27.36
N LEU A 508 44.46 -17.74 -27.13
CA LEU A 508 45.43 -16.65 -27.07
C LEU A 508 45.56 -15.96 -28.44
N PHE A 509 45.35 -14.65 -28.47
CA PHE A 509 45.43 -13.84 -29.68
C PHE A 509 46.89 -13.43 -29.94
N ARG A 510 47.59 -14.20 -30.79
CA ARG A 510 48.92 -13.85 -31.30
C ARG A 510 48.79 -12.94 -32.53
N HIS A 511 49.69 -11.95 -32.66
CA HIS A 511 49.70 -10.93 -33.73
C HIS A 511 48.47 -10.01 -33.70
N ALA A 512 48.44 -9.08 -32.74
CA ALA A 512 47.33 -8.17 -32.48
C ALA A 512 46.99 -7.30 -33.71
N GLU A 513 48.01 -6.90 -34.46
CA GLU A 513 47.92 -6.10 -35.68
C GLU A 513 47.01 -6.75 -36.73
N GLY A 514 47.05 -8.08 -36.83
CA GLY A 514 46.19 -8.83 -37.75
C GLY A 514 44.71 -8.81 -37.33
N TRP A 515 44.44 -8.86 -36.02
CA TRP A 515 43.08 -8.84 -35.47
C TRP A 515 42.46 -7.44 -35.59
N CYS A 516 43.26 -6.39 -35.33
CA CYS A 516 42.84 -5.01 -35.57
C CYS A 516 42.52 -4.77 -37.07
N ALA A 517 43.37 -5.24 -37.98
CA ALA A 517 43.12 -5.13 -39.42
C ALA A 517 41.83 -5.85 -39.86
N ALA A 518 41.53 -6.99 -39.26
CA ALA A 518 40.30 -7.73 -39.52
C ALA A 518 39.05 -7.00 -38.99
N LEU A 519 39.12 -6.41 -37.80
CA LEU A 519 38.06 -5.59 -37.22
C LEU A 519 37.83 -4.32 -38.04
N GLU A 520 38.89 -3.63 -38.47
CA GLU A 520 38.76 -2.46 -39.36
C GLU A 520 38.04 -2.85 -40.66
N TYR A 521 38.47 -3.95 -41.28
CA TYR A 521 37.83 -4.44 -42.51
C TYR A 521 36.34 -4.75 -42.30
N LEU A 522 35.98 -5.50 -41.26
CA LEU A 522 34.59 -5.89 -41.01
C LEU A 522 33.71 -4.69 -40.66
N THR A 523 34.23 -3.78 -39.84
CA THR A 523 33.53 -2.54 -39.46
C THR A 523 33.32 -1.64 -40.67
N ALA A 524 34.35 -1.44 -41.49
CA ALA A 524 34.22 -0.67 -42.73
C ALA A 524 33.16 -1.26 -43.67
N LYS A 525 33.10 -2.59 -43.76
CA LYS A 525 32.05 -3.27 -44.53
C LYS A 525 30.66 -3.08 -43.93
N LEU A 526 30.51 -3.14 -42.60
CA LEU A 526 29.22 -2.93 -41.92
C LEU A 526 28.65 -1.53 -42.19
N HIS A 527 29.51 -0.53 -42.36
CA HIS A 527 29.11 0.83 -42.73
C HIS A 527 29.08 1.08 -44.25
N GLY A 528 29.17 0.04 -45.08
CA GLY A 528 29.06 0.15 -46.52
C GLY A 528 30.28 0.78 -47.23
N HIS A 529 31.42 0.90 -46.55
CA HIS A 529 32.64 1.45 -47.18
C HIS A 529 33.36 0.42 -48.07
N PRO A 530 33.83 0.82 -49.26
CA PRO A 530 34.57 -0.05 -50.15
C PRO A 530 36.02 -0.21 -49.67
N VAL A 531 36.27 -1.15 -48.75
CA VAL A 531 37.62 -1.51 -48.30
C VAL A 531 37.97 -2.94 -48.76
N THR A 532 39.21 -3.11 -49.21
CA THR A 532 39.80 -4.41 -49.58
C THR A 532 40.69 -4.98 -48.47
N TYR A 533 40.91 -6.28 -48.46
CA TYR A 533 41.87 -6.89 -47.52
C TYR A 533 43.29 -6.36 -47.70
N ARG A 534 43.67 -5.92 -48.91
CA ARG A 534 44.99 -5.36 -49.20
C ARG A 534 45.17 -4.00 -48.53
N GLU A 535 44.16 -3.14 -48.58
CA GLU A 535 44.17 -1.83 -47.92
C GLU A 535 44.23 -1.99 -46.39
N ALA A 536 43.37 -2.84 -45.81
CA ALA A 536 43.41 -3.12 -44.37
C ALA A 536 44.73 -3.75 -43.92
N ALA A 537 45.32 -4.65 -44.72
CA ALA A 537 46.60 -5.26 -44.41
C ALA A 537 47.77 -4.25 -44.44
N GLN A 538 47.75 -3.30 -45.39
CA GLN A 538 48.76 -2.25 -45.49
C GLN A 538 48.74 -1.31 -44.29
N HIS A 539 47.57 -1.04 -43.70
CA HIS A 539 47.43 -0.14 -42.54
C HIS A 539 48.13 -0.66 -41.29
N TYR A 540 48.15 -1.98 -41.11
CA TYR A 540 48.73 -2.64 -39.93
C TYR A 540 50.05 -3.36 -40.24
N GLY A 541 50.58 -3.26 -41.46
CA GLY A 541 51.83 -3.91 -41.86
C GLY A 541 51.78 -5.44 -41.85
N VAL A 542 50.59 -6.03 -42.05
CA VAL A 542 50.36 -7.48 -42.01
C VAL A 542 50.11 -8.06 -43.40
N SER A 543 50.08 -9.39 -43.54
CA SER A 543 49.76 -10.01 -44.83
C SER A 543 48.25 -10.02 -45.10
N VAL A 544 47.85 -9.88 -46.37
CA VAL A 544 46.45 -9.97 -46.82
C VAL A 544 45.79 -11.28 -46.38
N SER A 545 46.56 -12.38 -46.40
CA SER A 545 46.11 -13.70 -45.94
C SER A 545 45.80 -13.75 -44.44
N MET A 546 46.49 -12.95 -43.62
CA MET A 546 46.24 -12.87 -42.17
C MET A 546 44.93 -12.13 -41.89
N VAL A 547 44.71 -11.00 -42.56
CA VAL A 547 43.46 -10.21 -42.43
C VAL A 547 42.25 -11.04 -42.86
N SER A 548 42.32 -11.69 -44.03
CA SER A 548 41.22 -12.52 -44.52
C SER A 548 40.91 -13.70 -43.59
N ARG A 549 41.94 -14.35 -43.02
CA ARG A 549 41.77 -15.47 -42.09
C ARG A 549 41.11 -15.04 -40.78
N TYR A 550 41.54 -13.92 -40.20
CA TYR A 550 40.98 -13.43 -38.94
C TYR A 550 39.60 -12.80 -39.12
N ALA A 551 39.37 -12.07 -40.22
CA ALA A 551 38.04 -11.54 -40.55
C ALA A 551 37.02 -12.67 -40.72
N ARG A 552 37.38 -13.76 -41.43
CA ARG A 552 36.51 -14.95 -41.53
C ARG A 552 36.23 -15.58 -40.18
N ARG A 553 37.22 -15.63 -39.29
CA ARG A 553 37.07 -16.22 -37.95
C ARG A 553 36.14 -15.39 -37.07
N ILE A 554 36.28 -14.07 -37.07
CA ILE A 554 35.36 -13.15 -36.37
C ILE A 554 33.96 -13.29 -36.95
N HIS A 555 33.85 -13.23 -38.27
CA HIS A 555 32.57 -13.34 -38.99
C HIS A 555 31.83 -14.66 -38.72
N GLN A 556 32.55 -15.80 -38.71
CA GLN A 556 31.98 -17.12 -38.42
C GLN A 556 31.50 -17.22 -36.96
N ALA A 557 32.29 -16.73 -36.01
CA ALA A 557 31.94 -16.81 -34.59
C ALA A 557 30.81 -15.84 -34.20
N CYS A 558 30.75 -14.67 -34.83
CA CYS A 558 29.67 -13.70 -34.63
C CYS A 558 28.42 -14.00 -35.48
N GLY A 559 28.44 -15.07 -36.28
CA GLY A 559 27.25 -15.54 -37.02
C GLY A 559 26.78 -14.58 -38.11
N LEU A 560 27.70 -13.88 -38.79
CA LEU A 560 27.35 -12.99 -39.90
C LEU A 560 27.06 -13.74 -41.22
N THR A 561 26.77 -15.05 -41.15
CA THR A 561 26.35 -15.85 -42.31
C THR A 561 24.83 -16.02 -42.37
N GLN A 562 24.30 -15.66 -43.54
CA GLN A 562 23.04 -16.05 -44.17
C GLN A 562 22.27 -17.17 -43.46
N ASP A 563 21.24 -16.80 -42.70
CA ASP A 563 19.98 -17.53 -42.64
C ASP A 563 18.84 -16.58 -42.24
N GLY A 564 18.26 -15.97 -43.28
CA GLY A 564 16.82 -15.74 -43.41
C GLY A 564 16.06 -14.96 -42.33
N ALA A 565 16.31 -13.65 -42.21
CA ALA A 565 15.27 -12.59 -42.14
C ALA A 565 15.87 -11.18 -41.95
N ALA A 566 16.95 -10.85 -42.65
CA ALA A 566 17.45 -9.48 -42.92
C ALA A 566 18.76 -9.59 -43.72
N ALA A 567 18.68 -10.16 -44.92
CA ALA A 567 19.77 -10.01 -45.88
C ALA A 567 19.67 -8.59 -46.45
N ASP A 568 20.47 -7.65 -45.91
CA ASP A 568 20.99 -6.44 -46.60
C ASP A 568 21.77 -5.52 -45.65
N ILE A 569 22.89 -5.99 -45.05
CA ILE A 569 23.84 -5.07 -44.38
C ILE A 569 25.29 -5.26 -44.86
N LEU A 570 25.64 -6.35 -45.57
CA LEU A 570 27.00 -6.57 -46.06
C LEU A 570 27.00 -7.12 -47.50
N PRO A 571 27.57 -6.42 -48.50
CA PRO A 571 27.73 -6.98 -49.84
C PRO A 571 28.70 -8.18 -49.83
N PRO A 572 28.57 -9.14 -50.76
CA PRO A 572 29.32 -10.40 -50.75
C PRO A 572 30.83 -10.17 -50.75
N PHE A 573 31.55 -11.05 -50.04
CA PHE A 573 33.02 -11.09 -50.02
C PHE A 573 33.55 -11.24 -51.44
N THR A 574 33.97 -10.14 -52.06
CA THR A 574 34.68 -10.20 -53.34
C THR A 574 36.13 -10.62 -53.07
N GLU A 575 36.40 -11.92 -53.23
CA GLU A 575 37.75 -12.41 -53.51
C GLU A 575 38.15 -11.92 -54.91
N ASN A 576 39.06 -10.96 -54.98
CA ASN A 576 39.89 -10.72 -56.17
C ASN A 576 41.25 -10.19 -55.69
N ILE A 577 42.23 -11.10 -55.69
CA ILE A 577 43.71 -10.97 -55.68
C ILE A 577 44.30 -9.66 -55.17
#